data_AF-A0A377DGN8-F1
#
_entry.id   AF-A0A377DGN8-F1
#
_cell.length_a   1.000
_cell.length_b   1.000
_cell.length_c   1.000
_cell.angle_alpha   90.00
_cell.angle_beta   90.00
_cell.angle_gamma   90.00
#
_symmetry.space_group_name_H-M   'P 1'
#
loop_
_entity.id
_entity.type
_entity.pdbx_description
1 polymer ?
#
loop_
_entity_poly.entity_id
_entity_poly.type
_entity_poly.pdbx_seq_one_letter_code
_entity_poly.pdbx_strand_id
1 'polypeptide(L)'
;MIVGGHSQDPVCMAAENKKQVDYVPGTPCKPDQQNGIWIVQAHEWGKYVGRADFEFRNGEMKMVNYQLIPVNLKKKVTWEDGKSERVLYTPEIAETSK
;
A
#
# COMPACT_ATOMS: atom_id res chain seq x y z
N MET A 1 14.47 2.38 8.66
CA MET A 1 13.23 2.90 8.03
C MET A 1 12.37 3.55 9.09
N ILE A 2 11.48 4.46 8.71
CA ILE A 2 10.46 5.07 9.58
C ILE A 2 9.12 4.45 9.21
N VAL A 3 8.50 3.72 10.15
CA VAL A 3 7.13 3.23 10.04
C VAL A 3 6.21 4.30 10.63
N GLY A 4 5.63 5.12 9.75
CA GLY A 4 4.85 6.29 10.10
C GLY A 4 3.39 6.00 10.46
N GLY A 5 2.67 7.06 10.78
CA GLY A 5 1.27 7.05 11.20
C GLY A 5 0.76 8.48 11.39
N HIS A 6 -0.37 8.63 12.10
CA HIS A 6 -1.02 9.92 12.42
C HIS A 6 -1.63 10.68 11.25
N SER A 7 -0.90 10.94 10.16
CA SER A 7 -1.43 11.71 9.02
C SER A 7 -2.53 10.98 8.24
N GLN A 8 -2.67 9.66 8.48
CA GLN A 8 -3.63 8.79 7.81
C GLN A 8 -3.51 8.82 6.29
N ASP A 9 -2.29 8.70 5.76
CA ASP A 9 -2.00 8.61 4.32
C ASP A 9 -1.40 7.25 3.92
N PRO A 10 -1.66 6.74 2.70
CA PRO A 10 -0.76 5.80 2.06
C PRO A 10 0.45 6.58 1.52
N VAL A 11 1.65 6.35 2.08
CA VAL A 11 2.88 6.99 1.56
C VAL A 11 3.35 6.24 0.31
N CYS A 12 2.71 6.60 -0.82
CA CYS A 12 3.08 6.18 -2.17
C CYS A 12 3.39 7.43 -3.00
N MET A 13 4.59 7.53 -3.53
CA MET A 13 5.10 8.74 -4.19
C MET A 13 4.77 8.75 -5.68
N ALA A 14 4.16 9.84 -6.15
CA ALA A 14 3.97 10.08 -7.59
C ALA A 14 5.19 10.76 -8.23
N ALA A 15 5.90 11.57 -7.44
CA ALA A 15 7.15 12.21 -7.79
C ALA A 15 7.99 12.45 -6.53
N GLU A 16 9.22 12.93 -6.69
CA GLU A 16 10.05 13.34 -5.55
C GLU A 16 9.31 14.36 -4.69
N ASN A 17 9.28 14.13 -3.37
CA ASN A 17 8.60 14.96 -2.38
C ASN A 17 7.09 15.20 -2.64
N LYS A 18 6.43 14.36 -3.47
CA LYS A 18 5.01 14.47 -3.77
C LYS A 18 4.31 13.11 -3.67
N LYS A 19 3.50 12.95 -2.62
CA LYS A 19 2.60 11.78 -2.46
C LYS A 19 1.59 11.75 -3.60
N GLN A 20 1.24 10.55 -4.06
CA GLN A 20 0.16 10.32 -4.99
C GLN A 20 -1.16 10.70 -4.34
N VAL A 21 -1.96 11.48 -5.08
CA VAL A 21 -3.35 11.76 -4.71
C VAL A 21 -4.21 10.59 -5.19
N ASP A 22 -5.18 10.16 -4.38
CA ASP A 22 -6.11 9.07 -4.70
C ASP A 22 -5.40 7.77 -5.11
N TYR A 23 -4.45 7.31 -4.28
CA TYR A 23 -3.79 6.02 -4.47
C TYR A 23 -4.80 4.88 -4.64
N VAL A 24 -4.64 4.09 -5.70
CA VAL A 24 -5.55 3.00 -6.07
C VAL A 24 -5.07 1.68 -5.45
N PRO A 25 -5.87 1.00 -4.63
CA PRO A 25 -5.49 -0.28 -4.04
C PRO A 25 -5.05 -1.32 -5.09
N GLY A 26 -3.98 -2.06 -4.80
CA GLY A 26 -3.42 -3.09 -5.69
C GLY A 26 -2.47 -2.58 -6.77
N THR A 27 -2.31 -1.25 -6.92
CA THR A 27 -1.29 -0.67 -7.80
C THR A 27 0.09 -0.61 -7.11
N PRO A 28 1.19 -0.43 -7.85
CA PRO A 28 2.51 -0.27 -7.24
C PRO A 28 2.58 0.93 -6.31
N CYS A 29 3.28 0.79 -5.18
CA CYS A 29 3.52 1.87 -4.23
C CYS A 29 5.03 2.08 -4.08
N LYS A 30 5.53 3.25 -4.47
CA LYS A 30 6.92 3.66 -4.21
C LYS A 30 6.94 4.44 -2.88
N PRO A 31 7.61 3.96 -1.82
CA PRO A 31 7.70 4.70 -0.57
C PRO A 31 8.62 5.91 -0.73
N ASP A 32 8.53 6.85 0.21
CA ASP A 32 9.42 8.01 0.25
C ASP A 32 10.80 7.60 0.79
N GLN A 33 11.85 8.31 0.37
CA GLN A 33 13.20 8.14 0.90
C GLN A 33 13.83 9.51 1.13
N GLN A 34 14.13 9.80 2.39
CA GLN A 34 14.71 11.07 2.79
C GLN A 34 16.04 10.79 3.50
N ASN A 35 17.12 11.42 3.01
CA ASN A 35 18.47 11.23 3.55
C ASN A 35 18.85 9.73 3.69
N GLY A 36 18.55 8.92 2.67
CA GLY A 36 18.82 7.49 2.67
C GLY A 36 17.87 6.62 3.51
N ILE A 37 16.97 7.21 4.30
CA ILE A 37 16.03 6.49 5.17
C ILE A 37 14.66 6.40 4.48
N TRP A 38 14.16 5.17 4.32
CA TRP A 38 12.81 4.91 3.81
C TRP A 38 11.73 5.32 4.82
N ILE A 39 10.69 6.01 4.35
CA ILE A 39 9.51 6.42 5.10
C ILE A 39 8.28 5.77 4.48
N VAL A 40 7.52 5.05 5.32
CA VAL A 40 6.34 4.29 4.87
C VAL A 40 5.15 4.57 5.77
N GLN A 41 3.94 4.47 5.23
CA GLN A 41 2.70 4.52 6.02
C GLN A 41 1.61 3.76 5.28
N ALA A 42 0.92 2.87 5.99
CA ALA A 42 -0.06 1.95 5.41
C ALA A 42 -1.50 2.48 5.52
N HIS A 43 -1.67 3.79 5.34
CA HIS A 43 -2.96 4.45 5.47
C HIS A 43 -3.57 4.27 6.88
N GLU A 44 -4.81 3.80 6.96
CA GLU A 44 -5.62 3.76 8.18
C GLU A 44 -6.52 2.51 8.23
N TRP A 45 -7.11 2.26 9.41
CA TRP A 45 -8.21 1.30 9.63
C TRP A 45 -7.95 -0.14 9.18
N GLY A 46 -6.69 -0.55 9.09
CA GLY A 46 -6.34 -1.86 8.55
C GLY A 46 -6.70 -2.01 7.07
N LYS A 47 -6.89 -0.91 6.32
CA LYS A 47 -7.15 -0.95 4.87
C LYS A 47 -6.01 -1.66 4.13
N TYR A 48 -4.78 -1.53 4.63
CA TYR A 48 -3.61 -2.17 4.06
C TYR A 48 -2.70 -2.75 5.13
N VAL A 49 -1.96 -3.78 4.74
CA VAL A 49 -0.70 -4.16 5.38
C VAL A 49 0.43 -3.67 4.49
N GLY A 50 1.28 -2.76 5.00
CA GLY A 50 2.49 -2.35 4.30
C GLY A 50 3.57 -3.41 4.45
N ARG A 51 4.12 -3.90 3.34
CA ARG A 51 5.18 -4.91 3.31
C ARG A 51 6.42 -4.32 2.65
N ALA A 52 7.50 -4.23 3.42
CA ALA A 52 8.82 -3.85 2.93
C ALA A 52 9.74 -5.07 3.00
N ASP A 53 10.16 -5.57 1.84
CA ASP A 53 11.12 -6.66 1.75
C ASP A 53 12.53 -6.05 1.67
N PHE A 54 13.41 -6.46 2.58
CA PHE A 54 14.80 -5.99 2.64
C PHE A 54 15.79 -7.14 2.52
N GLU A 55 16.91 -6.88 1.88
CA GLU A 55 18.12 -7.69 1.96
C GLU A 55 19.14 -7.00 2.89
N PHE A 56 19.75 -7.78 3.77
CA PHE A 56 20.81 -7.32 4.66
C PHE A 56 22.12 -8.04 4.36
N ARG A 57 23.20 -7.29 4.12
CA ARG A 57 24.53 -7.85 3.89
C ARG A 57 25.60 -6.88 4.35
N ASN A 58 26.56 -7.36 5.15
CA ASN A 58 27.74 -6.59 5.58
C ASN A 58 27.42 -5.23 6.24
N GLY A 59 26.32 -5.14 7.00
CA GLY A 59 25.91 -3.88 7.64
C GLY A 59 25.04 -2.98 6.75
N GLU A 60 24.86 -3.32 5.47
CA GLU A 60 24.00 -2.58 4.54
C GLU A 60 22.59 -3.18 4.47
N MET A 61 21.57 -2.32 4.57
CA MET A 61 20.16 -2.66 4.38
C MET A 61 19.67 -2.10 3.05
N LYS A 62 19.27 -2.98 2.13
CA LYS A 62 18.69 -2.59 0.84
C LYS A 62 17.23 -3.02 0.75
N MET A 63 16.33 -2.06 0.53
CA MET A 63 14.94 -2.39 0.22
C MET A 63 14.90 -2.95 -1.20
N VAL A 64 14.40 -4.18 -1.36
CA VAL A 64 14.28 -4.86 -2.65
C VAL A 64 12.88 -4.76 -3.22
N ASN A 65 11.87 -4.62 -2.36
CA ASN A 65 10.49 -4.46 -2.77
C ASN A 65 9.67 -3.74 -1.68
N TYR A 66 8.66 -2.99 -2.12
CA TYR A 66 7.64 -2.43 -1.23
C TYR A 66 6.27 -2.49 -1.88
N GLN A 67 5.26 -2.82 -1.09
CA GLN A 67 3.87 -2.87 -1.54
C GLN A 67 2.91 -2.58 -0.38
N LEU A 68 1.75 -2.00 -0.72
CA LEU A 68 0.59 -1.97 0.16
C LEU A 68 -0.37 -3.08 -0.25
N ILE A 69 -0.51 -4.09 0.61
CA ILE A 69 -1.40 -5.25 0.38
C ILE A 69 -2.80 -4.85 0.86
N PRO A 70 -3.81 -4.74 -0.03
CA PRO A 70 -5.17 -4.36 0.38
C PRO A 70 -5.83 -5.47 1.20
N VAL A 71 -6.41 -5.11 2.35
CA VAL A 71 -7.16 -6.07 3.17
C VAL A 71 -8.60 -6.08 2.71
N ASN A 72 -8.90 -6.94 1.72
CA ASN A 72 -10.23 -7.17 1.16
C ASN A 72 -10.98 -5.88 0.75
N LEU A 73 -10.27 -4.84 0.31
CA LEU A 73 -10.87 -3.58 -0.16
C LEU A 73 -11.68 -3.82 -1.44
N LYS A 74 -12.81 -3.13 -1.57
CA LYS A 74 -13.74 -3.25 -2.70
C LYS A 74 -13.98 -1.92 -3.41
N LYS A 75 -14.12 -1.95 -4.74
CA LYS A 75 -14.61 -0.84 -5.56
C LYS A 75 -16.03 -1.09 -6.04
N LYS A 76 -16.78 -0.01 -6.26
CA LYS A 76 -18.07 -0.08 -6.93
C LYS A 76 -17.84 -0.10 -8.44
N VAL A 77 -18.38 -1.09 -9.14
CA VAL A 77 -18.41 -1.15 -10.60
C VAL A 77 -19.87 -1.01 -11.03
N THR A 78 -20.11 -0.21 -12.07
CA THR A 78 -21.42 -0.07 -12.71
C THR A 78 -21.31 -0.68 -14.09
N TRP A 79 -22.19 -1.63 -14.39
CA TRP A 79 -22.25 -2.35 -15.64
C TRP A 79 -23.11 -1.60 -16.67
N GLU A 80 -23.05 -2.03 -17.92
CA GLU A 80 -23.81 -1.42 -19.03
C GLU A 80 -25.33 -1.54 -18.83
N ASP A 81 -25.79 -2.56 -18.12
CA ASP A 81 -27.20 -2.77 -17.77
C ASP A 81 -27.68 -1.87 -16.60
N GLY A 82 -26.82 -0.97 -16.11
CA GLY A 82 -27.09 -0.07 -15.00
C GLY A 82 -26.98 -0.70 -13.61
N LYS A 83 -26.71 -2.02 -13.51
CA LYS A 83 -26.49 -2.66 -12.20
C LYS A 83 -25.14 -2.25 -11.62
N SER A 84 -25.10 -2.17 -10.30
CA SER A 84 -23.90 -1.86 -9.54
C SER A 84 -23.53 -3.00 -8.61
N GLU A 85 -22.25 -3.34 -8.56
CA GLU A 85 -21.72 -4.33 -7.63
C GLU A 85 -20.41 -3.88 -6.96
N ARG A 86 -20.04 -4.56 -5.87
CA ARG A 86 -18.81 -4.33 -5.13
C ARG A 86 -17.84 -5.47 -5.40
N VAL A 87 -16.81 -5.19 -6.21
CA VAL A 87 -15.75 -6.15 -6.54
C VAL A 87 -14.49 -5.85 -5.74
N LEU A 88 -13.71 -6.88 -5.42
CA LEU A 88 -12.42 -6.74 -4.74
C LEU A 88 -11.40 -6.04 -5.66
N TYR A 89 -10.49 -5.26 -5.07
CA TYR A 89 -9.35 -4.68 -5.79
C TYR A 89 -8.27 -5.70 -6.13
N THR A 90 -8.09 -6.69 -5.26
CA THR A 90 -7.09 -7.77 -5.36
C THR A 90 -7.76 -9.11 -5.01
N PRO A 91 -7.14 -10.26 -5.30
CA PRO A 91 -7.65 -11.55 -4.84
C PRO A 91 -7.99 -11.55 -3.34
N GLU A 92 -9.04 -12.27 -2.97
CA GLU A 92 -9.51 -12.33 -1.58
C GLU A 92 -8.46 -12.95 -0.66
N ILE A 93 -8.29 -12.34 0.51
CA ILE A 93 -7.55 -12.93 1.62
C ILE A 93 -8.57 -13.71 2.45
N ALA A 94 -8.49 -15.04 2.36
CA ALA A 94 -9.37 -15.93 3.10
C ALA A 94 -9.15 -15.79 4.61
N GLU A 95 -10.24 -15.83 5.37
CA GLU A 95 -10.17 -15.95 6.82
C GLU A 95 -9.68 -17.35 7.18
N THR A 96 -8.63 -17.43 8.01
CA THR A 96 -8.21 -18.70 8.61
C THR A 96 -9.18 -19.05 9.74
N SER A 97 -9.71 -20.28 9.74
CA SER A 97 -10.54 -20.78 10.83
C SER A 97 -9.79 -20.69 12.17
N LYS A 98 -10.49 -20.24 13.22
CA LYS A 98 -9.96 -20.11 14.58
C LYS A 98 -9.69 -21.45 15.25
#